data_AF-A0A016TDU0-F1
#
_entry.id   AF-A0A016TDU0-F1
#
_cell.length_a   1.000
_cell.length_b   1.000
_cell.length_c   1.000
_cell.angle_alpha   90.00
_cell.angle_beta   90.00
_cell.angle_gamma   90.00
#
_symmetry.space_group_name_H-M   'P 1'
#
loop_
_entity.id
_entity.type
_entity.pdbx_description
1 polymer ?
#
loop_
_entity_poly.entity_id
_entity_poly.type
_entity_poly.pdbx_seq_one_letter_code
_entity_poly.pdbx_strand_id
1 'polypeptide(L)'
;MPFGKMPVLEVDGKQLAQSFAIVRFLARKFGFAGRSPFEEALVDSIADQWKDFINEVQPCLLTVLGIADGDLEKVAKEQFLPASRKFFGFMTKFLKESKSGYLVGDSLTFADLYLAETSAEFAKKIPALYGGFPEVKAHAEKVRSNPALKKWIETRPETKF
;
A
#
# COMPACT_ATOMS: atom_id res chain seq x y z
N MET A 1 7.09 10.19 -21.61
CA MET A 1 6.66 8.87 -21.07
C MET A 1 7.68 7.79 -21.46
N PRO A 2 8.72 7.55 -20.65
CA PRO A 2 9.84 6.66 -21.00
C PRO A 2 9.44 5.26 -21.51
N PHE A 3 8.36 4.68 -20.97
CA PHE A 3 7.88 3.34 -21.33
C PHE A 3 6.43 3.34 -21.86
N GLY A 4 5.92 4.48 -22.35
CA GLY A 4 4.54 4.59 -22.82
C GLY A 4 3.46 4.31 -21.76
N LYS A 5 3.83 4.34 -20.48
CA LYS A 5 2.96 4.07 -19.33
C LYS A 5 3.09 5.17 -18.27
N MET A 6 2.02 5.32 -17.48
CA MET A 6 1.99 6.14 -16.27
C MET A 6 2.15 5.26 -15.02
N PRO A 7 2.60 5.81 -13.89
CA PRO A 7 2.99 7.21 -13.68
C PRO A 7 4.41 7.55 -14.19
N VAL A 8 4.64 8.85 -14.41
CA VAL A 8 5.95 9.46 -14.70
C VAL A 8 6.11 10.70 -13.82
N LEU A 9 7.21 10.76 -13.07
CA LEU A 9 7.64 11.95 -12.33
C LEU A 9 8.55 12.79 -13.23
N GLU A 10 8.41 14.11 -13.18
CA GLU A 10 9.34 15.05 -13.79
C GLU A 10 10.05 15.86 -12.71
N VAL A 11 11.38 15.94 -12.77
CA VAL A 11 12.23 16.73 -11.87
C VAL A 11 13.22 17.50 -12.71
N ASP A 12 13.09 18.84 -12.75
CA ASP A 12 13.96 19.73 -13.52
C ASP A 12 14.07 19.31 -15.00
N GLY A 13 12.94 18.97 -15.62
CA GLY A 13 12.85 18.50 -17.00
C GLY A 13 13.29 17.05 -17.24
N LYS A 14 13.73 16.32 -16.20
CA LYS A 14 14.13 14.90 -16.30
C LYS A 14 12.96 14.00 -15.93
N GLN A 15 12.66 13.02 -16.78
CA GLN A 15 11.57 12.07 -16.57
C GLN A 15 12.05 10.78 -15.88
N LEU A 16 11.33 10.37 -14.84
CA LEU A 16 11.46 9.09 -14.14
C LEU A 16 10.13 8.33 -14.19
N ALA A 17 10.09 7.18 -14.84
CA ALA A 17 8.91 6.30 -14.88
C ALA A 17 8.97 5.23 -13.77
N GLN A 18 7.93 4.40 -13.69
CA GLN A 18 7.73 3.30 -12.72
C GLN A 18 7.39 3.80 -11.31
N SER A 19 6.17 3.51 -10.86
CA SER A 19 5.64 3.96 -9.55
C SER A 19 6.57 3.65 -8.38
N PHE A 20 7.17 2.46 -8.34
CA PHE A 20 8.11 2.06 -7.28
C PHE A 20 9.45 2.78 -7.34
N ALA A 21 9.96 3.08 -8.54
CA ALA A 21 11.18 3.87 -8.68
C ALA A 21 10.93 5.32 -8.26
N ILE A 22 9.80 5.88 -8.66
CA ILE A 22 9.35 7.23 -8.31
C ILE A 22 9.20 7.37 -6.78
N VAL A 23 8.43 6.48 -6.15
CA VAL A 23 8.18 6.58 -4.70
C VAL A 23 9.47 6.39 -3.90
N ARG A 24 10.36 5.47 -4.29
CA ARG A 24 11.65 5.27 -3.64
C ARG A 24 12.55 6.50 -3.76
N PHE A 25 12.60 7.11 -4.95
CA PHE A 25 13.36 8.35 -5.17
C PHE A 25 12.87 9.48 -4.25
N LEU A 26 11.55 9.71 -4.20
CA LEU A 26 10.96 10.74 -3.33
C LEU A 26 11.14 10.40 -1.85
N ALA A 27 10.94 9.15 -1.46
CA ALA A 27 11.10 8.68 -0.10
C ALA A 27 12.53 8.90 0.41
N ARG A 28 13.55 8.59 -0.39
CA ARG A 28 14.95 8.89 -0.04
C ARG A 28 15.21 10.39 0.09
N LYS A 29 14.66 11.19 -0.83
CA LYS A 29 14.81 12.65 -0.82
C LYS A 29 14.19 13.31 0.42
N PHE A 30 13.12 12.74 0.95
CA PHE A 30 12.34 13.33 2.05
C PHE A 30 12.39 12.55 3.37
N GLY A 31 13.22 11.50 3.48
CA GLY A 31 13.43 10.77 4.75
C GLY A 31 12.37 9.72 5.09
N PHE A 32 11.69 9.15 4.09
CA PHE A 32 10.64 8.11 4.26
C PHE A 32 11.05 6.74 3.70
N ALA A 33 12.34 6.50 3.47
CA ALA A 33 12.85 5.24 2.90
C ALA A 33 13.34 4.24 3.96
N GLY A 34 13.51 4.66 5.22
CA GLY A 34 14.25 3.92 6.26
C GLY A 34 15.44 4.76 6.77
N ARG A 35 16.01 4.41 7.92
CA ARG A 35 17.09 5.18 8.57
C ARG A 35 18.48 4.59 8.38
N SER A 36 18.59 3.40 7.80
CA SER A 36 19.85 2.74 7.50
C SER A 36 19.77 2.00 6.17
N PRO A 37 20.90 1.65 5.53
CA PRO A 37 20.89 0.88 4.29
C PRO A 37 20.10 -0.44 4.40
N PHE A 38 20.15 -1.10 5.55
CA PHE A 38 19.40 -2.33 5.76
C PHE A 38 17.91 -2.09 6.00
N GLU A 39 17.54 -1.02 6.73
CA GLU A 39 16.12 -0.63 6.84
C GLU A 39 15.54 -0.27 5.47
N GLU A 40 16.28 0.46 4.63
CA GLU A 40 15.83 0.75 3.25
C GLU A 40 15.59 -0.55 2.47
N ALA A 41 16.47 -1.53 2.59
CA ALA A 41 16.29 -2.83 1.95
C ALA A 41 15.07 -3.59 2.50
N LEU A 42 14.79 -3.51 3.80
CA LEU A 42 13.58 -4.09 4.39
C LEU A 42 12.32 -3.40 3.88
N VAL A 43 12.29 -2.06 3.84
CA VAL A 43 11.18 -1.29 3.27
C VAL A 43 10.94 -1.67 1.81
N ASP A 44 12.01 -1.79 1.02
CA ASP A 44 11.94 -2.24 -0.37
C ASP A 44 11.36 -3.65 -0.49
N SER A 45 11.82 -4.59 0.33
CA SER A 45 11.31 -5.97 0.33
C SER A 45 9.81 -6.05 0.63
N ILE A 46 9.32 -5.20 1.54
CA ILE A 46 7.90 -5.14 1.90
C ILE A 46 7.08 -4.54 0.76
N ALA A 47 7.61 -3.51 0.11
CA ALA A 47 6.98 -2.90 -1.05
C ALA A 47 6.90 -3.89 -2.23
N ASP A 48 7.96 -4.67 -2.48
CA ASP A 48 7.94 -5.72 -3.50
C ASP A 48 6.97 -6.86 -3.14
N GLN A 49 6.88 -7.24 -1.86
CA GLN A 49 5.89 -8.21 -1.41
C GLN A 49 4.45 -7.69 -1.56
N TRP A 50 4.22 -6.38 -1.39
CA TRP A 50 2.95 -5.73 -1.71
C TRP A 50 2.67 -5.77 -3.22
N LYS A 51 3.68 -5.54 -4.06
CA LYS A 51 3.55 -5.64 -5.51
C LYS A 51 3.15 -7.05 -5.95
N ASP A 52 3.76 -8.08 -5.36
CA ASP A 52 3.42 -9.47 -5.63
C ASP A 52 1.99 -9.79 -5.21
N PHE A 53 1.53 -9.26 -4.07
CA PHE A 53 0.12 -9.35 -3.68
C PHE A 53 -0.81 -8.70 -4.72
N ILE A 54 -0.50 -7.49 -5.18
CA ILE A 54 -1.29 -6.81 -6.23
C ILE A 54 -1.30 -7.61 -7.54
N ASN A 55 -0.18 -8.20 -7.93
CA ASN A 55 -0.10 -9.08 -9.10
C ASN A 55 -0.94 -10.35 -8.90
N GLU A 56 -0.94 -10.94 -7.71
CA GLU A 56 -1.73 -12.13 -7.36
C GLU A 56 -3.24 -11.85 -7.48
N VAL A 57 -3.70 -10.68 -7.02
CA VAL A 57 -5.13 -10.30 -7.10
C VAL A 57 -5.51 -9.58 -8.40
N GLN A 58 -4.56 -9.33 -9.31
CA GLN A 58 -4.80 -8.63 -10.57
C GLN A 58 -6.01 -9.16 -11.37
N PRO A 59 -6.26 -10.48 -11.45
CA PRO A 59 -7.40 -11.02 -12.19
C PRO A 59 -8.77 -10.57 -11.66
N CYS A 60 -8.88 -10.31 -10.35
CA CYS A 60 -10.13 -9.86 -9.72
C CYS A 60 -10.14 -8.37 -9.35
N LEU A 61 -9.01 -7.69 -9.50
CA LEU A 61 -8.82 -6.33 -8.98
C LEU A 61 -9.79 -5.32 -9.61
N LEU A 62 -10.09 -5.43 -10.91
CA LEU A 62 -11.04 -4.51 -11.55
C LEU A 62 -12.47 -4.66 -11.01
N THR A 63 -12.90 -5.88 -10.69
CA THR A 63 -14.21 -6.12 -10.05
C THR A 63 -14.20 -5.59 -8.62
N VAL A 64 -13.12 -5.84 -7.86
CA VAL A 64 -12.97 -5.32 -6.49
C VAL A 64 -12.99 -3.78 -6.45
N LEU A 65 -12.38 -3.13 -7.43
CA LEU A 65 -12.38 -1.68 -7.58
C LEU A 65 -13.69 -1.13 -8.17
N GLY A 66 -14.63 -1.98 -8.59
CA GLY A 66 -15.89 -1.56 -9.22
C GLY A 66 -15.70 -0.92 -10.60
N ILE A 67 -14.61 -1.27 -11.29
CA ILE A 67 -14.31 -0.84 -12.67
C ILE A 67 -14.95 -1.80 -13.68
N ALA A 68 -14.90 -3.10 -13.39
CA ALA A 68 -15.50 -4.14 -14.22
C ALA A 68 -16.70 -4.77 -13.50
N ASP A 69 -17.73 -5.13 -14.26
CA ASP A 69 -18.85 -5.90 -13.73
C ASP A 69 -18.37 -7.27 -13.24
N GLY A 70 -18.95 -7.76 -12.15
CA GLY A 70 -18.65 -9.07 -11.61
C GLY A 70 -19.30 -9.32 -10.26
N ASP A 71 -19.29 -10.58 -9.85
CA ASP A 71 -19.78 -11.00 -8.54
C ASP A 71 -18.73 -10.66 -7.48
N LEU A 72 -18.85 -9.47 -6.88
CA LEU A 72 -17.93 -8.97 -5.85
C LEU A 72 -17.80 -9.94 -4.67
N GLU A 73 -18.90 -10.57 -4.24
CA GLU A 73 -18.89 -11.47 -3.09
C GLU A 73 -18.07 -12.73 -3.41
N LYS A 74 -18.32 -13.32 -4.58
CA LYS A 74 -17.58 -14.49 -5.05
C LYS A 74 -16.10 -14.20 -5.22
N VAL A 75 -15.73 -13.14 -5.95
CA VAL A 75 -14.30 -12.81 -6.17
C VAL A 75 -13.61 -12.43 -4.87
N ALA A 76 -14.30 -11.73 -3.96
CA ALA A 76 -13.77 -11.41 -2.64
C ALA A 76 -13.46 -12.69 -1.86
N LYS A 77 -14.39 -13.64 -1.81
CA LYS A 77 -14.26 -14.89 -1.04
C LYS A 77 -13.23 -15.86 -1.62
N GLU A 78 -13.24 -16.05 -2.94
CA GLU A 78 -12.48 -17.12 -3.60
C GLU A 78 -11.08 -16.69 -4.03
N GLN A 79 -10.84 -15.40 -4.29
CA GLN A 79 -9.58 -14.91 -4.84
C GLN A 79 -8.92 -13.86 -3.96
N PHE A 80 -9.64 -12.77 -3.65
CA PHE A 80 -9.04 -11.61 -3.02
C PHE A 80 -8.69 -11.83 -1.54
N LEU A 81 -9.63 -12.37 -0.75
CA LEU A 81 -9.43 -12.60 0.68
C LEU A 81 -8.30 -13.61 0.94
N PRO A 82 -8.22 -14.79 0.29
CA PRO A 82 -7.10 -15.72 0.48
C PRO A 82 -5.72 -15.05 0.30
N ALA A 83 -5.52 -14.31 -0.79
CA ALA A 83 -4.29 -13.57 -1.05
C ALA A 83 -4.03 -12.50 0.03
N SER A 84 -5.07 -11.77 0.41
CA SER A 84 -4.99 -10.74 1.45
C SER A 84 -4.63 -11.32 2.82
N ARG A 85 -5.14 -12.51 3.17
CA ARG A 85 -4.85 -13.20 4.44
C ARG A 85 -3.36 -13.59 4.52
N LYS A 86 -2.81 -14.13 3.44
CA LYS A 86 -1.37 -14.44 3.33
C LYS A 86 -0.53 -13.17 3.46
N PHE A 87 -0.85 -12.15 2.67
CA PHE A 87 -0.13 -10.87 2.69
C PHE A 87 -0.18 -10.19 4.07
N PHE A 88 -1.36 -10.05 4.67
CA PHE A 88 -1.52 -9.47 6.00
C PHE A 88 -0.84 -10.31 7.08
N GLY A 89 -0.77 -11.63 6.92
CA GLY A 89 0.01 -12.50 7.80
C GLY A 89 1.49 -12.13 7.84
N PHE A 90 2.09 -11.78 6.70
CA PHE A 90 3.46 -11.28 6.65
C PHE A 90 3.57 -9.89 7.28
N MET A 91 2.68 -8.97 6.93
CA MET A 91 2.71 -7.59 7.46
C MET A 91 2.56 -7.55 8.98
N THR A 92 1.67 -8.37 9.54
CA THR A 92 1.51 -8.49 11.00
C THR A 92 2.78 -8.97 11.69
N LYS A 93 3.62 -9.80 11.06
CA LYS A 93 4.93 -10.18 11.64
C LYS A 93 5.85 -8.96 11.76
N PHE A 94 5.97 -8.16 10.70
CA PHE A 94 6.75 -6.93 10.70
C PHE A 94 6.26 -5.93 11.76
N LEU A 95 4.93 -5.73 11.85
CA LEU A 95 4.33 -4.86 12.87
C LEU A 95 4.62 -5.33 14.31
N LYS A 96 4.62 -6.64 14.54
CA LYS A 96 4.93 -7.24 15.85
C LYS A 96 6.41 -7.13 16.21
N GLU A 97 7.28 -7.24 15.22
CA GLU A 97 8.73 -7.13 15.41
C GLU A 97 9.15 -5.68 15.68
N SER A 98 8.61 -4.71 14.95
CA SER A 98 8.96 -3.30 15.10
C SER A 98 8.48 -2.68 16.42
N LYS A 99 7.32 -3.14 16.93
CA LYS A 99 6.63 -2.62 18.14
C LYS A 99 6.30 -1.12 18.12
N SER A 100 6.54 -0.43 17.01
CA SER A 100 6.31 1.01 16.84
C SER A 100 4.93 1.32 16.24
N GLY A 101 4.29 0.31 15.69
CA GLY A 101 3.10 0.45 14.85
C GLY A 101 3.40 0.88 13.42
N TYR A 102 4.67 0.92 13.00
CA TYR A 102 5.09 0.99 11.59
C TYR A 102 5.72 -0.34 11.16
N LEU A 103 5.84 -0.57 9.86
CA LEU A 103 6.34 -1.83 9.31
C LEU A 103 7.84 -2.03 9.56
N VAL A 104 8.63 -0.96 9.48
CA VAL A 104 10.10 -0.98 9.68
C VAL A 104 10.50 0.15 10.61
N GLY A 105 11.37 -0.15 11.57
CA GLY A 105 11.88 0.82 12.52
C GLY A 105 10.78 1.45 13.38
N ASP A 106 10.93 2.73 13.71
CA ASP A 106 10.09 3.49 14.63
C ASP A 106 9.35 4.67 13.98
N SER A 107 9.44 4.83 12.66
CA SER A 107 8.89 5.97 11.93
C SER A 107 8.30 5.58 10.58
N LEU A 108 7.48 6.49 10.05
CA LEU A 108 6.74 6.27 8.81
C LEU A 108 7.68 6.08 7.61
N THR A 109 7.42 5.06 6.81
CA THR A 109 8.08 4.80 5.53
C THR A 109 7.06 4.72 4.40
N PHE A 110 7.52 4.72 3.15
CA PHE A 110 6.60 4.57 2.02
C PHE A 110 5.93 3.17 1.95
N ALA A 111 6.50 2.14 2.57
CA ALA A 111 5.85 0.83 2.70
C ALA A 111 4.59 0.91 3.57
N ASP A 112 4.61 1.75 4.63
CA ASP A 112 3.44 2.00 5.46
C ASP A 112 2.32 2.66 4.67
N LEU A 113 2.66 3.59 3.77
CA LEU A 113 1.69 4.27 2.90
C LEU A 113 0.99 3.27 1.98
N TYR A 114 1.74 2.34 1.37
CA TYR A 114 1.15 1.29 0.54
C TYR A 114 0.17 0.42 1.32
N LEU A 115 0.56 -0.09 2.49
CA LEU A 115 -0.32 -0.95 3.29
C LEU A 115 -1.55 -0.20 3.80
N ALA A 116 -1.37 1.01 4.33
CA ALA A 116 -2.44 1.80 4.92
C ALA A 116 -3.48 2.26 3.88
N GLU A 117 -3.03 2.73 2.71
CA GLU A 117 -3.95 3.12 1.63
C GLU A 117 -4.70 1.91 1.09
N THR A 118 -3.95 0.87 0.70
CA THR A 118 -4.52 -0.31 0.05
C THR A 118 -5.52 -1.03 0.95
N SER A 119 -5.18 -1.25 2.21
CA SER A 119 -6.09 -1.94 3.14
C SER A 119 -7.35 -1.11 3.44
N ALA A 120 -7.22 0.21 3.63
CA ALA A 120 -8.36 1.05 3.95
C ALA A 120 -9.33 1.20 2.76
N GLU A 121 -8.81 1.38 1.53
CA GLU A 121 -9.67 1.50 0.35
C GLU A 121 -10.36 0.17 0.02
N PHE A 122 -9.66 -0.96 0.10
CA PHE A 122 -10.31 -2.26 -0.10
C PHE A 122 -11.31 -2.61 1.01
N ALA A 123 -11.09 -2.17 2.25
CA ALA A 123 -12.04 -2.40 3.34
C ALA A 123 -13.39 -1.69 3.13
N LYS A 124 -13.43 -0.59 2.36
CA LYS A 124 -14.69 0.07 1.98
C LYS A 124 -15.56 -0.82 1.08
N LYS A 125 -14.94 -1.69 0.27
CA LYS A 125 -15.61 -2.60 -0.66
C LYS A 125 -15.82 -3.99 -0.05
N ILE A 126 -14.89 -4.43 0.78
CA ILE A 126 -14.87 -5.76 1.40
C ILE A 126 -14.75 -5.56 2.92
N PRO A 127 -15.86 -5.36 3.66
CA PRO A 127 -15.82 -5.09 5.10
C PRO A 127 -15.13 -6.18 5.93
N ALA A 128 -15.14 -7.43 5.44
CA ALA A 128 -14.47 -8.57 6.06
C ALA A 128 -12.93 -8.54 5.94
N LEU A 129 -12.35 -7.57 5.22
CA LEU A 129 -10.91 -7.53 4.92
C LEU A 129 -10.03 -7.56 6.17
N TYR A 130 -10.42 -6.90 7.25
CA TYR A 130 -9.63 -6.90 8.50
C TYR A 130 -9.91 -8.10 9.42
N GLY A 131 -10.81 -9.01 9.04
CA GLY A 131 -11.15 -10.18 9.86
C GLY A 131 -9.90 -11.03 10.18
N GLY A 132 -9.53 -11.08 11.46
CA GLY A 132 -8.34 -11.79 11.95
C GLY A 132 -7.02 -10.99 11.93
N PHE A 133 -7.04 -9.72 11.50
CA PHE A 133 -5.84 -8.87 11.38
C PHE A 133 -6.05 -7.48 12.03
N PRO A 134 -6.34 -7.42 13.34
CA PRO A 134 -6.56 -6.15 14.03
C PRO A 134 -5.33 -5.23 13.99
N GLU A 135 -4.12 -5.79 13.93
CA GLU A 135 -2.88 -5.00 13.85
C GLU A 135 -2.79 -4.22 12.53
N VAL A 136 -3.25 -4.79 11.42
CA VAL A 136 -3.25 -4.12 10.11
C VAL A 136 -4.30 -3.01 10.08
N LYS A 137 -5.46 -3.22 10.71
CA LYS A 137 -6.48 -2.17 10.87
C LYS A 137 -5.93 -0.99 11.68
N ALA A 138 -5.33 -1.27 12.83
CA ALA A 138 -4.73 -0.26 13.69
C ALA A 138 -3.58 0.49 13.01
N HIS A 139 -2.76 -0.21 12.21
CA HIS A 139 -1.72 0.39 11.37
C HIS A 139 -2.31 1.39 10.36
N ALA A 140 -3.35 1.00 9.62
CA ALA A 140 -3.99 1.87 8.65
C ALA A 140 -4.58 3.14 9.30
N GLU A 141 -5.24 2.98 10.45
CA GLU A 141 -5.77 4.09 11.25
C GLU A 141 -4.64 5.02 11.74
N LYS A 142 -3.56 4.46 12.29
CA LYS A 142 -2.39 5.21 12.75
C LYS A 142 -1.78 6.02 11.60
N VAL A 143 -1.49 5.41 10.46
CA VAL A 143 -0.87 6.09 9.31
C VAL A 143 -1.79 7.19 8.78
N ARG A 144 -3.08 6.91 8.57
CA ARG A 144 -4.05 7.89 8.05
C ARG A 144 -4.39 9.00 9.06
N SER A 145 -4.06 8.83 10.34
CA SER A 145 -4.21 9.87 11.37
C SER A 145 -3.10 10.93 11.34
N ASN A 146 -2.00 10.70 10.59
CA ASN A 146 -0.96 11.70 10.40
C ASN A 146 -1.60 13.01 9.85
N PRO A 147 -1.35 14.19 10.46
CA PRO A 147 -2.06 15.41 10.09
C PRO A 147 -1.96 15.80 8.61
N ALA A 148 -0.79 15.61 7.99
CA ALA A 148 -0.61 15.93 6.57
C ALA A 148 -1.36 14.94 5.67
N LEU A 149 -1.29 13.64 6.00
CA LEU A 149 -2.02 12.60 5.25
C LEU A 149 -3.53 12.71 5.44
N LYS A 150 -4.00 12.97 6.66
CA LYS A 150 -5.41 13.19 6.96
C LYS A 150 -5.97 14.34 6.13
N LYS A 151 -5.28 15.49 6.14
CA LYS A 151 -5.64 16.65 5.31
C LYS A 151 -5.65 16.30 3.82
N TRP A 152 -4.65 15.55 3.33
CA TRP A 152 -4.63 15.10 1.95
C TRP A 152 -5.83 14.20 1.61
N ILE A 153 -6.15 13.22 2.46
CA ILE A 153 -7.29 12.30 2.25
C ILE A 153 -8.63 13.05 2.25
N GLU A 154 -8.79 14.07 3.09
CA GLU A 154 -9.99 14.92 3.14
C GLU A 154 -10.14 15.85 1.93
N THR A 155 -9.04 16.20 1.27
CA THR A 155 -9.02 17.21 0.20
C THR A 155 -8.68 16.68 -1.19
N ARG A 156 -8.21 15.43 -1.30
CA ARG A 156 -7.95 14.81 -2.60
C ARG A 156 -9.25 14.67 -3.40
N PRO A 157 -9.20 14.73 -4.75
CA PRO A 157 -10.38 14.48 -5.57
C PRO A 157 -11.03 13.13 -5.24
N GLU A 158 -12.35 13.12 -5.16
CA GLU A 158 -13.10 11.87 -5.01
C GLU A 158 -13.10 11.12 -6.36
N THR A 159 -12.47 9.96 -6.38
CA THR A 159 -12.38 9.08 -7.54
C THR A 159 -12.97 7.70 -7.23
N LYS A 160 -13.36 6.97 -8.27
CA LYS A 160 -13.85 5.59 -8.11
C LYS A 160 -12.74 4.61 -7.68
N PHE A 161 -11.50 4.89 -8.08
CA PHE A 161 -10.27 4.14 -7.83
C PHE A 161 -9.07 5.08 -7.85
#